data_AF-A0A937VT80-F1
#
_entry.id   AF-A0A937VT80-F1
#
_cell.length_a   1.000
_cell.length_b   1.000
_cell.length_c   1.000
_cell.angle_alpha   90.00
_cell.angle_beta   90.00
_cell.angle_gamma   90.00
#
_symmetry.space_group_name_H-M   'P 1'
#
loop_
_entity.id
_entity.type
_entity.pdbx_description
1 polymer ?
#
loop_
_entity_poly.entity_id
_entity_poly.type
_entity_poly.pdbx_seq_one_letter_code
_entity_poly.pdbx_strand_id
1 'polypeptide(L)'
;MDIFEKQQTIESIKAVVKARWFFASIVFAQGLLVKFLAIDVPLATTFQLSLILVGSYFYNFGYWLYLRRPPEKISSFWLKTIKVLQIALDQLAVSAILYFSGTVDKQVVVMYFISLMIGISLYGKKGIILSALGCSFLYSGLLILEYYGLLSAVQSLKFFTPGLGDLELVKLRMIGFNAYVISAAFFAWFISNVFRVREKRLIGQKDELTVKANILSRQTQELTQTKDYLHEALTKSDKARIDLEKTRTELQKANLELQAKVRELEKYGEVTTGRELKMIELKEEIKKLRETIENLKGQSASSR
;
A
#
# COMPACT_ATOMS: atom_id res chain seq x y z
N MET A 1 6.52 20.31 -12.25
CA MET A 1 5.85 19.73 -11.08
C MET A 1 5.24 18.45 -11.57
N ASP A 2 5.77 17.33 -11.11
CA ASP A 2 5.33 16.01 -11.54
C ASP A 2 3.86 15.79 -11.12
N ILE A 3 3.14 14.88 -11.80
CA ILE A 3 1.76 14.52 -11.48
C ILE A 3 1.67 14.07 -10.01
N PHE A 4 2.66 13.32 -9.54
CA PHE A 4 2.75 12.89 -8.15
C PHE A 4 2.88 14.08 -7.18
N GLU A 5 3.83 15.00 -7.42
CA GLU A 5 4.00 16.22 -6.61
C GLU A 5 2.74 17.09 -6.58
N LYS A 6 2.02 17.12 -7.71
CA LYS A 6 0.74 17.82 -7.87
C LYS A 6 -0.36 17.20 -7.05
N GLN A 7 -0.45 15.88 -7.05
CA GLN A 7 -1.41 15.16 -6.23
C GLN A 7 -1.15 15.36 -4.74
N GLN A 8 0.11 15.19 -4.30
CA GLN A 8 0.50 15.44 -2.92
C GLN A 8 0.18 16.88 -2.48
N THR A 9 0.47 17.85 -3.34
CA THR A 9 0.12 19.26 -3.11
C THR A 9 -1.39 19.45 -2.92
N ILE A 10 -2.22 18.85 -3.78
CA ILE A 10 -3.68 18.97 -3.71
C ILE A 10 -4.20 18.34 -2.42
N GLU A 11 -3.64 17.19 -2.02
CA GLU A 11 -4.00 16.50 -0.78
C GLU A 11 -3.65 17.34 0.46
N SER A 12 -2.46 17.95 0.51
CA SER A 12 -2.09 18.86 1.60
C SER A 12 -3.03 20.07 1.68
N ILE A 13 -3.39 20.67 0.54
CA ILE A 13 -4.33 21.80 0.53
C ILE A 13 -5.71 21.35 0.99
N LYS A 14 -6.21 20.18 0.56
CA LYS A 14 -7.49 19.62 1.02
C LYS A 14 -7.49 19.39 2.53
N ALA A 15 -6.38 18.90 3.10
CA ALA A 15 -6.24 18.71 4.53
C ALA A 15 -6.32 20.06 5.28
N VAL A 16 -5.64 21.10 4.80
CA VAL A 16 -5.71 22.46 5.37
C VAL A 16 -7.14 23.00 5.31
N VAL A 17 -7.83 22.87 4.16
CA VAL A 17 -9.23 23.32 3.99
C VAL A 17 -10.15 22.63 4.99
N LYS A 18 -9.98 21.31 5.22
CA LYS A 18 -10.75 20.57 6.24
C LYS A 18 -10.46 21.08 7.65
N ALA A 19 -9.19 21.26 8.00
CA ALA A 19 -8.79 21.76 9.31
C ALA A 19 -9.34 23.15 9.60
N ARG A 20 -9.43 24.03 8.59
CA ARG A 20 -9.99 25.38 8.74
C ARG A 20 -11.45 25.41 9.14
N TRP A 21 -12.29 24.54 8.59
CA TRP A 21 -13.70 24.47 8.99
C TRP A 21 -13.82 24.28 10.50
N PHE A 22 -13.05 23.33 11.03
CA PHE A 22 -13.02 23.04 12.46
C PHE A 22 -12.41 24.18 13.27
N PHE A 23 -11.27 24.70 12.85
CA PHE A 23 -10.56 25.77 13.54
C PHE A 23 -11.40 27.05 13.66
N ALA A 24 -11.97 27.53 12.56
CA ALA A 24 -12.80 28.73 12.56
C ALA A 24 -14.06 28.55 13.43
N SER A 25 -14.67 27.35 13.44
CA SER A 25 -15.77 27.04 14.37
C SER A 25 -15.35 27.14 15.82
N ILE A 26 -14.19 26.59 16.19
CA ILE A 26 -13.69 26.61 17.56
C ILE A 26 -13.41 28.03 18.00
N VAL A 27 -12.70 28.81 17.19
CA VAL A 27 -12.36 30.20 17.51
C VAL A 27 -13.63 31.03 17.71
N PHE A 28 -14.64 30.83 16.85
CA PHE A 28 -15.92 31.50 16.98
C PHE A 28 -16.69 31.06 18.24
N ALA A 29 -16.77 29.75 18.49
CA ALA A 29 -17.43 29.21 19.68
C ALA A 29 -16.76 29.67 20.98
N GLN A 30 -15.42 29.69 21.01
CA GLN A 30 -14.65 30.25 22.12
C GLN A 30 -14.96 31.75 22.30
N GLY A 31 -14.99 32.53 21.23
CA GLY A 31 -15.35 33.96 21.27
C GLY A 31 -16.74 34.20 21.83
N LEU A 32 -17.74 33.38 21.43
CA LEU A 32 -19.08 33.41 21.99
C LEU A 32 -19.08 33.03 23.48
N LEU A 33 -18.40 31.94 23.85
CA LEU A 33 -18.34 31.44 25.21
C LEU A 33 -17.73 32.47 26.17
N VAL A 34 -16.60 33.09 25.81
CA VAL A 34 -15.98 34.17 26.62
C VAL A 34 -16.95 35.35 26.79
N LYS A 35 -17.69 35.68 25.75
CA LYS A 35 -18.69 36.75 25.78
C LYS A 35 -19.90 36.41 26.66
N PHE A 36 -20.38 35.17 26.62
CA PHE A 36 -21.51 34.72 27.43
C PHE A 36 -21.15 34.53 28.92
N LEU A 37 -19.91 34.14 29.22
CA LEU A 37 -19.42 34.01 30.60
C LEU A 37 -19.12 35.35 31.29
N ALA A 38 -19.54 36.48 30.70
CA ALA A 38 -19.51 37.81 31.29
C ALA A 38 -18.13 38.22 31.84
N ILE A 39 -17.05 37.76 31.19
CA ILE A 39 -15.74 38.33 31.42
C ILE A 39 -15.74 39.65 30.63
N ASP A 40 -15.47 40.78 31.29
CA ASP A 40 -15.38 42.14 30.71
C ASP A 40 -14.20 42.29 29.71
N VAL A 41 -13.97 41.28 28.87
CA VAL A 41 -12.98 41.28 27.81
C VAL A 41 -13.53 42.09 26.66
N PRO A 42 -12.81 43.12 26.20
CA PRO A 42 -13.18 43.84 24.99
C PRO A 42 -13.06 42.85 23.83
N LEU A 43 -14.19 42.32 23.39
CA LEU A 43 -14.28 41.41 22.25
C LEU A 43 -15.00 42.13 21.13
N ALA A 44 -14.70 41.70 19.90
CA ALA A 44 -15.45 42.16 18.74
C ALA A 44 -16.96 41.90 18.94
N THR A 45 -17.79 42.75 18.35
CA THR A 45 -19.24 42.58 18.42
C THR A 45 -19.63 41.23 17.81
N THR A 46 -20.76 40.66 18.25
CA THR A 46 -21.22 39.34 17.74
C THR A 46 -21.42 39.39 16.23
N PHE A 47 -21.87 40.55 15.72
CA PHE A 47 -21.99 40.82 14.30
C PHE A 47 -20.62 40.78 13.59
N GLN A 48 -19.60 41.47 14.10
CA GLN A 48 -18.24 41.44 13.53
C GLN A 48 -17.65 40.02 13.55
N LEU A 49 -17.77 39.29 14.67
CA LEU A 49 -17.31 37.90 14.75
C LEU A 49 -18.02 37.01 13.73
N SER A 50 -19.34 37.19 13.56
CA SER A 50 -20.11 36.43 12.58
C SER A 50 -19.70 36.78 11.16
N LEU A 51 -19.41 38.06 10.87
CA LEU A 51 -18.94 38.50 9.56
C LEU A 51 -17.56 37.90 9.22
N ILE A 52 -16.63 37.87 10.18
CA ILE A 52 -15.33 37.24 10.01
C ILE A 52 -15.50 35.73 9.77
N LEU A 53 -16.37 35.06 10.54
CA LEU A 53 -16.64 33.63 10.35
C LEU A 53 -17.22 33.34 8.97
N VAL A 54 -18.26 34.08 8.55
CA VAL A 54 -18.89 33.93 7.24
C VAL A 54 -17.90 34.21 6.13
N GLY A 55 -17.09 35.26 6.25
CA GLY A 55 -16.01 35.56 5.31
C GLY A 55 -14.99 34.43 5.22
N SER A 56 -14.60 33.87 6.37
CA SER A 56 -13.67 32.73 6.45
C SER A 56 -14.22 31.49 5.77
N TYR A 57 -15.49 31.17 6.03
CA TYR A 57 -16.18 30.05 5.41
C TYR A 57 -16.37 30.25 3.92
N PHE A 58 -16.67 31.48 3.48
CA PHE A 58 -16.89 31.79 2.08
C PHE A 58 -15.63 31.57 1.23
N TYR A 59 -14.47 32.13 1.64
CA TYR A 59 -13.24 31.88 0.89
C TYR A 59 -12.80 30.42 0.98
N ASN A 60 -13.00 29.76 2.13
CA ASN A 60 -12.64 28.36 2.31
C ASN A 60 -13.52 27.43 1.46
N PHE A 61 -14.80 27.75 1.30
CA PHE A 61 -15.71 27.10 0.38
C PHE A 61 -15.26 27.26 -1.08
N GLY A 62 -14.80 28.45 -1.46
CA GLY A 62 -14.20 28.70 -2.77
C GLY A 62 -13.01 27.77 -3.05
N TYR A 63 -12.10 27.61 -2.09
CA TYR A 63 -10.98 26.66 -2.21
C TYR A 63 -11.46 25.21 -2.32
N TRP A 64 -12.42 24.81 -1.49
CA TRP A 64 -12.98 23.47 -1.52
C TRP A 64 -13.62 23.15 -2.89
N LEU A 65 -14.39 24.07 -3.45
CA LEU A 65 -15.02 23.92 -4.76
C LEU A 65 -13.98 23.81 -5.88
N TYR A 66 -12.93 24.64 -5.81
CA TYR A 66 -11.83 24.60 -6.79
C TYR A 66 -11.11 23.25 -6.76
N LEU A 67 -10.84 22.69 -5.57
CA LEU A 67 -10.09 21.44 -5.38
C LEU A 67 -10.91 20.17 -5.64
N ARG A 68 -12.21 20.27 -5.91
CA ARG A 68 -13.04 19.15 -6.38
C ARG A 68 -12.75 18.77 -7.83
N ARG A 69 -12.11 19.65 -8.61
CA ARG A 69 -11.74 19.37 -10.00
C ARG A 69 -10.68 18.26 -10.07
N PRO A 70 -10.68 17.42 -11.13
CA PRO A 70 -9.66 16.39 -11.31
C PRO A 70 -8.26 17.04 -11.41
N PRO A 71 -7.21 16.37 -10.88
CA PRO A 71 -5.87 16.94 -10.79
C PRO A 71 -5.31 17.32 -12.15
N GLU A 72 -5.69 16.63 -13.23
CA GLU A 72 -5.27 16.92 -14.62
C GLU A 72 -5.68 18.33 -15.06
N LYS A 73 -6.90 18.77 -14.73
CA LYS A 73 -7.47 20.05 -15.17
C LYS A 73 -6.99 21.26 -14.36
N ILE A 74 -6.32 21.03 -13.24
CA ILE A 74 -5.88 22.09 -12.35
C ILE A 74 -4.51 22.62 -12.85
N SER A 75 -4.40 23.91 -13.17
CA SER A 75 -3.09 24.46 -13.58
C SER A 75 -2.11 24.53 -12.40
N SER A 76 -0.83 24.25 -12.68
CA SER A 76 0.25 24.37 -11.69
C SER A 76 0.45 25.82 -11.21
N PHE A 77 0.19 26.80 -12.08
CA PHE A 77 0.22 28.21 -11.73
C PHE A 77 -0.84 28.55 -10.67
N TRP A 78 -2.10 28.17 -10.93
CA TRP A 78 -3.21 28.42 -10.01
C TRP A 78 -3.02 27.72 -8.66
N LEU A 79 -2.45 26.50 -8.62
CA LEU A 79 -2.10 25.84 -7.36
C LEU A 79 -1.10 26.63 -6.53
N LYS A 80 -0.06 27.19 -7.17
CA LYS A 80 0.93 28.03 -6.46
C LYS A 80 0.26 29.29 -5.91
N THR A 81 -0.59 29.94 -6.70
CA THR A 81 -1.32 31.15 -6.28
C THR A 81 -2.26 30.87 -5.12
N ILE A 82 -3.04 29.78 -5.19
CA ILE A 82 -3.96 29.38 -4.13
C ILE A 82 -3.22 29.16 -2.82
N LYS A 83 -2.08 28.46 -2.84
CA LYS A 83 -1.29 28.25 -1.63
C LYS A 83 -0.83 29.58 -1.02
N VAL A 84 -0.47 30.60 -1.81
CA VAL A 84 0.06 31.89 -1.28
C VAL A 84 -1.10 32.63 -0.66
N LEU A 85 -2.19 32.73 -1.42
CA LEU A 85 -3.41 33.40 -1.01
C LEU A 85 -3.98 32.76 0.27
N GLN A 86 -3.86 31.45 0.41
CA GLN A 86 -4.30 30.73 1.60
C GLN A 86 -3.60 31.20 2.89
N ILE A 87 -2.28 31.36 2.85
CA ILE A 87 -1.53 31.82 4.03
C ILE A 87 -1.84 33.30 4.29
N ALA A 88 -1.85 34.11 3.23
CA ALA A 88 -2.13 35.53 3.34
C ALA A 88 -3.52 35.81 3.92
N LEU A 89 -4.56 35.12 3.43
CA LEU A 89 -5.93 35.27 3.93
C LEU A 89 -6.08 34.82 5.38
N ASP A 90 -5.42 33.72 5.79
CA ASP A 90 -5.47 33.28 7.19
C ASP A 90 -4.81 34.29 8.13
N GLN A 91 -3.66 34.85 7.72
CA GLN A 91 -3.00 35.90 8.50
C GLN A 91 -3.83 37.18 8.55
N LEU A 92 -4.47 37.58 7.44
CA LEU A 92 -5.38 38.72 7.42
C LEU A 92 -6.61 38.48 8.29
N ALA A 93 -7.16 37.26 8.31
CA ALA A 93 -8.28 36.91 9.18
C ALA A 93 -7.90 37.02 10.67
N VAL A 94 -6.74 36.49 11.07
CA VAL A 94 -6.22 36.65 12.43
C VAL A 94 -5.99 38.13 12.77
N SER A 95 -5.43 38.89 11.83
CA SER A 95 -5.20 40.33 11.99
C SER A 95 -6.52 41.09 12.15
N ALA A 96 -7.54 40.73 11.38
CA ALA A 96 -8.87 41.32 11.47
C ALA A 96 -9.52 41.00 12.81
N ILE A 97 -9.40 39.77 13.32
CA ILE A 97 -9.89 39.40 14.66
C ILE A 97 -9.23 40.28 15.72
N LEU A 98 -7.91 40.45 15.68
CA LEU A 98 -7.19 41.32 16.61
C LEU A 98 -7.62 42.79 16.48
N TYR A 99 -7.71 43.29 15.25
CA TYR A 99 -8.15 44.66 14.95
C TYR A 99 -9.54 44.96 15.53
N PHE A 100 -10.53 44.13 15.22
CA PHE A 100 -11.91 44.31 15.70
C PHE A 100 -12.06 44.03 17.19
N SER A 101 -11.10 43.34 17.81
CA SER A 101 -11.08 43.16 19.25
C SER A 101 -10.62 44.43 19.99
N GLY A 102 -10.02 45.40 19.31
CA GLY A 102 -9.67 46.72 19.88
C GLY A 102 -8.31 46.81 20.59
N THR A 103 -7.57 45.71 20.69
CA THR A 103 -6.17 45.72 21.16
C THR A 103 -5.43 44.49 20.64
N VAL A 104 -4.12 44.62 20.46
CA VAL A 104 -3.25 43.52 20.02
C VAL A 104 -2.73 42.66 21.17
N ASP A 105 -2.86 43.09 22.43
CA ASP A 105 -2.20 42.45 23.59
C ASP A 105 -2.90 41.17 24.08
N LYS A 106 -3.71 40.53 23.22
CA LYS A 106 -4.50 39.35 23.58
C LYS A 106 -3.76 38.06 23.27
N GLN A 107 -4.05 37.01 24.05
CA GLN A 107 -3.58 35.64 23.77
C GLN A 107 -3.98 35.13 22.37
N VAL A 108 -4.99 35.75 21.75
CA VAL A 108 -5.40 35.58 20.34
C VAL A 108 -4.22 35.70 19.36
N VAL A 109 -3.16 36.46 19.70
CA VAL A 109 -1.91 36.56 18.92
C VAL A 109 -1.26 35.20 18.67
N VAL A 110 -1.46 34.22 19.56
CA VAL A 110 -0.96 32.85 19.38
C VAL A 110 -1.50 32.20 18.09
N MET A 111 -2.65 32.67 17.56
CA MET A 111 -3.19 32.15 16.30
C MET A 111 -2.30 32.44 15.08
N TYR A 112 -1.41 33.44 15.12
CA TYR A 112 -0.42 33.63 14.05
C TYR A 112 0.53 32.44 13.90
N PHE A 113 0.80 31.69 14.98
CA PHE A 113 1.61 30.47 14.91
C PHE A 113 0.91 29.36 14.13
N ILE A 114 -0.43 29.31 14.15
CA ILE A 114 -1.19 28.34 13.36
C ILE A 114 -1.03 28.63 11.87
N SER A 115 -1.11 29.91 11.46
CA SER A 115 -0.82 30.31 10.08
C SER A 115 0.62 29.98 9.67
N LEU A 116 1.59 30.12 10.59
CA LEU A 116 2.97 29.70 10.38
C LEU A 116 3.07 28.17 10.17
N MET A 117 2.36 27.37 10.98
CA MET A 117 2.31 25.92 10.83
C MET A 117 1.70 25.47 9.50
N ILE A 118 0.63 26.14 9.06
CA ILE A 118 0.01 25.93 7.74
C ILE A 118 1.04 26.24 6.63
N GLY A 119 1.82 27.31 6.79
CA GLY A 119 2.90 27.67 5.89
C GLY A 119 3.98 26.60 5.73
N ILE A 120 4.36 25.93 6.81
CA ILE A 120 5.29 24.79 6.79
C ILE A 120 4.72 23.66 5.92
N SER A 121 3.46 23.29 6.16
CA SER A 121 2.82 22.15 5.52
C SER A 121 2.70 22.33 4.00
N LEU A 122 2.39 23.56 3.55
CA LEU A 122 2.09 23.82 2.13
C LEU A 122 3.31 24.07 1.25
N TYR A 123 4.39 24.64 1.80
CA TYR A 123 5.54 25.14 1.03
C TYR A 123 6.91 24.71 1.56
N GLY A 124 6.97 24.07 2.73
CA GLY A 124 8.23 23.84 3.42
C GLY A 124 8.96 25.14 3.73
N LYS A 125 10.27 25.17 3.46
CA LYS A 125 11.18 26.26 3.86
C LYS A 125 10.73 27.65 3.40
N LYS A 126 10.29 27.80 2.15
CA LYS A 126 9.87 29.10 1.59
C LYS A 126 8.60 29.63 2.26
N GLY A 127 7.66 28.74 2.58
CA GLY A 127 6.41 29.14 3.25
C GLY A 127 6.62 29.54 4.68
N ILE A 128 7.57 28.92 5.38
CA ILE A 128 7.94 29.33 6.74
C ILE A 128 8.41 30.78 6.74
N ILE A 129 9.35 31.11 5.86
CA ILE A 129 9.89 32.47 5.75
C ILE A 129 8.79 33.46 5.36
N LEU A 130 7.99 33.14 4.33
CA LEU A 130 6.91 34.02 3.88
C LEU A 130 5.86 34.23 4.97
N SER A 131 5.50 33.17 5.70
CA SER A 131 4.51 33.25 6.79
C SER A 131 5.08 34.06 7.96
N ALA A 132 6.33 33.82 8.35
CA ALA A 132 6.98 34.57 9.42
C ALA A 132 7.01 36.07 9.10
N LEU A 133 7.47 36.43 7.90
CA LEU A 133 7.48 37.83 7.45
C LEU A 133 6.08 38.45 7.40
N GLY A 134 5.08 37.70 6.91
CA GLY A 134 3.69 38.14 6.89
C GLY A 134 3.12 38.38 8.29
N CYS A 135 3.35 37.46 9.24
CA CYS A 135 2.94 37.63 10.63
C CYS A 135 3.62 38.83 11.27
N SER A 136 4.94 38.95 11.11
CA SER A 136 5.75 40.07 11.60
C SER A 136 5.24 41.41 11.07
N PHE A 137 4.99 41.50 9.77
CA PHE A 137 4.52 42.71 9.12
C PHE A 137 3.13 43.10 9.61
N LEU A 138 2.17 42.16 9.60
CA LEU A 138 0.79 42.44 9.98
C LEU A 138 0.65 42.80 11.46
N TYR A 139 1.31 42.06 12.35
CA TYR A 139 1.28 42.37 13.79
C TYR A 139 1.95 43.71 14.11
N SER A 140 3.10 43.99 13.50
CA SER A 140 3.78 45.28 13.66
C SER A 140 2.89 46.42 13.13
N GLY A 141 2.21 46.21 12.00
CA GLY A 141 1.24 47.14 11.46
C GLY A 141 0.09 47.41 12.45
N LEU A 142 -0.46 46.38 13.08
CA LEU A 142 -1.51 46.54 14.09
C LEU A 142 -1.01 47.29 15.33
N LEU A 143 0.23 47.06 15.78
CA LEU A 143 0.84 47.82 16.89
C LEU A 143 1.00 49.30 16.54
N ILE A 144 1.40 49.61 15.31
CA ILE A 144 1.50 51.00 14.82
C ILE A 144 0.10 51.64 14.77
N LEU A 145 -0.93 50.91 14.32
CA LEU A 145 -2.32 51.39 14.36
C LEU A 145 -2.82 51.62 15.80
N GLU A 146 -2.41 50.78 16.76
CA GLU A 146 -2.70 50.96 18.18
C GLU A 146 -2.05 52.25 18.72
N TYR A 147 -0.77 52.46 18.38
CA TYR A 147 -0.01 53.64 18.79
C TYR A 147 -0.69 54.96 18.37
N TYR A 148 -1.23 55.01 17.14
CA TYR A 148 -1.97 56.16 16.62
C TYR A 148 -3.43 56.24 17.08
N GLY A 149 -3.91 55.30 17.91
CA GLY A 149 -5.30 55.28 18.37
C GLY A 149 -6.32 54.96 17.26
N LEU A 150 -5.88 54.35 16.14
CA LEU A 150 -6.76 53.93 15.04
C LEU A 150 -7.49 52.60 15.34
N LEU A 151 -7.01 51.86 16.33
CA LEU A 151 -7.77 50.77 16.94
C LEU A 151 -8.82 51.37 17.86
N SER A 152 -10.06 50.88 17.78
CA SER A 152 -11.12 51.24 18.72
C SER A 152 -10.74 50.71 20.10
N ALA A 153 -9.97 51.51 20.84
CA ALA A 153 -9.46 51.17 22.15
C ALA A 153 -10.63 51.21 23.14
N VAL A 154 -11.28 50.06 23.31
CA VAL A 154 -12.18 49.87 24.44
C VAL A 154 -11.28 49.82 25.68
N GLN A 155 -11.25 50.91 26.45
CA GLN A 155 -10.45 51.10 27.67
C GLN A 155 -10.85 50.17 28.84
N SER A 156 -11.48 49.00 28.59
CA SER A 156 -12.27 48.32 29.61
C SER A 156 -11.48 47.46 30.61
N LEU A 157 -10.16 47.27 30.49
CA LEU A 157 -9.44 46.39 31.42
C LEU A 157 -8.15 46.99 31.97
N LYS A 158 -8.10 47.09 33.31
CA LYS A 158 -6.92 47.46 34.13
C LYS A 158 -5.69 46.57 33.89
N PHE A 159 -5.85 45.41 33.25
CA PHE A 159 -4.78 44.44 33.00
C PHE A 159 -4.07 44.64 31.66
N PHE A 160 -4.61 45.45 30.75
CA PHE A 160 -3.99 45.73 29.47
C PHE A 160 -3.60 47.19 29.43
N THR A 161 -2.31 47.47 29.33
CA THR A 161 -1.80 48.81 29.06
C THR A 161 -1.82 49.02 27.55
N PRO A 162 -2.82 49.76 27.00
CA PRO A 162 -2.79 50.10 25.58
C PRO A 162 -1.49 50.87 25.30
N GLY A 163 -0.80 50.54 24.21
CA GLY A 163 0.44 51.22 23.81
C GLY A 163 0.23 52.63 23.25
N LEU A 164 -0.85 53.29 23.65
CA LEU A 164 -1.32 54.53 23.07
C LEU A 164 -0.37 55.67 23.46
N GLY A 165 0.38 56.18 22.50
CA GLY A 165 1.41 57.22 22.73
C GLY A 165 2.70 56.75 23.40
N ASP A 166 2.79 55.49 23.85
CA ASP A 166 4.02 54.94 24.45
C ASP A 166 4.88 54.22 23.40
N LEU A 167 5.84 54.96 22.84
CA LEU A 167 6.75 54.46 21.83
C LEU A 167 7.67 53.34 22.36
N GLU A 168 8.05 53.37 23.64
CA GLU A 168 8.94 52.37 24.22
C GLU A 168 8.23 51.03 24.38
N LEU A 169 7.00 51.05 24.89
CA LEU A 169 6.18 49.85 25.01
C LEU A 169 5.90 49.21 23.65
N VAL A 170 5.56 50.01 22.64
CA VAL A 170 5.33 49.52 21.26
C VAL A 170 6.60 48.88 20.69
N LYS A 171 7.76 49.52 20.83
CA LYS A 171 9.05 48.95 20.39
C LYS A 171 9.35 47.63 21.08
N LEU A 172 9.17 47.56 22.41
CA LEU A 172 9.43 46.35 23.18
C LEU A 172 8.50 45.20 22.74
N ARG A 173 7.20 45.48 22.55
CA ARG A 173 6.23 44.51 22.03
C ARG A 173 6.55 44.04 20.62
N MET A 174 6.97 44.94 19.73
CA MET A 174 7.43 44.59 18.38
C MET A 174 8.65 43.67 18.43
N ILE A 175 9.67 44.02 19.22
CA ILE A 175 10.88 43.21 19.36
C ILE A 175 10.54 41.83 19.92
N GLY A 176 9.75 41.78 20.99
CA GLY A 176 9.32 40.54 21.64
C GLY A 176 8.58 39.62 20.67
N PHE A 177 7.53 40.11 20.01
CA PHE A 177 6.76 39.30 19.07
C PHE A 177 7.59 38.81 17.88
N ASN A 178 8.42 39.68 17.29
CA ASN A 178 9.29 39.29 16.18
C ASN A 178 10.31 38.24 16.60
N ALA A 179 10.89 38.35 17.80
CA ALA A 179 11.79 37.34 18.34
C ALA A 179 11.07 35.99 18.52
N TYR A 180 9.82 35.98 18.99
CA TYR A 180 9.00 34.77 19.09
C TYR A 180 8.67 34.16 17.73
N VAL A 181 8.27 34.97 16.74
CA VAL A 181 7.97 34.48 15.38
C VAL A 181 9.21 33.90 14.70
N ILE A 182 10.37 34.56 14.83
CA ILE A 182 11.64 34.05 14.29
C ILE A 182 12.02 32.73 14.96
N SER A 183 11.91 32.65 16.29
CA SER A 183 12.19 31.43 17.05
C SER A 183 11.26 30.28 16.63
N ALA A 184 9.96 30.55 16.52
CA ALA A 184 8.98 29.58 16.05
C ALA A 184 9.24 29.15 14.60
N ALA A 185 9.61 30.08 13.71
CA ALA A 185 9.99 29.79 12.33
C ALA A 185 11.23 28.90 12.25
N PHE A 186 12.25 29.15 13.09
CA PHE A 186 13.43 28.31 13.18
C PHE A 186 13.10 26.90 13.68
N PHE A 187 12.30 26.79 14.74
CA PHE A 187 11.87 25.51 15.29
C PHE A 187 11.02 24.71 14.28
N ALA A 188 10.07 25.39 13.64
CA ALA A 188 9.27 24.87 12.54
C ALA A 188 10.12 24.32 11.39
N TRP A 189 11.16 25.06 11.00
CA TRP A 189 12.09 24.66 9.96
C TRP A 189 12.88 23.41 10.35
N PHE A 190 13.38 23.36 11.59
CA PHE A 190 14.07 22.20 12.13
C PHE A 190 13.19 20.96 12.13
N ILE A 191 11.98 21.04 12.68
CA ILE A 191 11.00 19.94 12.71
C ILE A 191 10.66 19.48 11.29
N SER A 192 10.43 20.41 10.36
CA SER A 192 10.11 20.08 8.98
C SER A 192 11.24 19.29 8.29
N ASN A 193 12.50 19.65 8.56
CA ASN A 193 13.64 18.90 8.03
C ASN A 193 13.71 17.48 8.61
N VAL A 194 13.49 17.33 9.92
CA VAL A 194 13.47 16.01 10.59
C VAL A 194 12.37 15.12 10.00
N PHE A 195 11.16 15.65 9.83
CA PHE A 195 10.06 14.89 9.22
C PHE A 195 10.35 14.48 7.79
N ARG A 196 10.93 15.37 6.98
CA ARG A 196 11.31 15.04 5.59
C ARG A 196 12.36 13.95 5.50
N VAL A 197 13.34 13.94 6.39
CA VAL A 197 14.34 12.85 6.45
C VAL A 197 13.67 11.53 6.83
N ARG A 198 12.76 11.55 7.81
CA ARG A 198 12.00 10.35 8.21
C ARG A 198 11.09 9.85 7.10
N GLU A 199 10.38 10.74 6.42
CA GLU A 199 9.51 10.42 5.27
C GLU A 199 10.31 9.76 4.15
N LYS A 200 11.49 10.30 3.80
CA LYS A 200 12.37 9.69 2.80
C LYS A 200 12.82 8.28 3.19
N ARG A 201 13.17 8.07 4.47
CA ARG A 201 13.54 6.73 4.96
C ARG A 201 12.36 5.75 4.90
N LEU A 202 11.16 6.20 5.27
CA LEU A 202 9.94 5.39 5.20
C LEU A 202 9.60 5.00 3.76
N ILE A 203 9.73 5.92 2.80
CA ILE A 203 9.54 5.61 1.38
C ILE A 203 10.55 4.55 0.94
N GLY A 204 11.85 4.72 1.26
CA GLY A 204 12.86 3.72 0.91
C GLY A 204 12.60 2.33 1.50
N GLN A 205 12.17 2.26 2.76
CA GLN A 205 11.79 0.98 3.40
C GLN A 205 10.55 0.35 2.75
N LYS A 206 9.55 1.17 2.37
CA LYS A 206 8.36 0.69 1.66
C LYS A 206 8.74 0.10 0.30
N ASP A 207 9.63 0.74 -0.44
CA ASP A 207 10.08 0.27 -1.76
C ASP A 207 10.85 -1.05 -1.62
N GLU A 208 11.76 -1.16 -0.63
CA GLU A 208 12.47 -2.41 -0.33
C GLU A 208 11.52 -3.55 0.05
N LEU A 209 10.53 -3.27 0.90
CA LEU A 209 9.50 -4.26 1.26
C LEU A 209 8.66 -4.69 0.05
N THR A 210 8.34 -3.76 -0.85
CA THR A 210 7.59 -4.07 -2.08
C THR A 210 8.39 -5.00 -2.99
N VAL A 211 9.70 -4.77 -3.14
CA VAL A 211 10.60 -5.65 -3.89
C VAL A 211 10.67 -7.04 -3.24
N LYS A 212 10.88 -7.12 -1.92
CA LYS A 212 10.92 -8.39 -1.20
C LYS A 212 9.60 -9.17 -1.31
N ALA A 213 8.46 -8.48 -1.21
CA ALA A 213 7.15 -9.09 -1.38
C ALA A 213 6.97 -9.68 -2.79
N ASN A 214 7.42 -8.97 -3.83
CA ASN A 214 7.37 -9.48 -5.20
C ASN A 214 8.27 -10.71 -5.40
N ILE A 215 9.47 -10.71 -4.82
CA ILE A 215 10.38 -11.87 -4.86
C ILE A 215 9.74 -13.08 -4.17
N LEU A 216 9.19 -12.88 -2.97
CA LEU A 216 8.56 -13.95 -2.21
C LEU A 216 7.33 -14.51 -2.92
N SER A 217 6.54 -13.64 -3.55
CA SER A 217 5.41 -14.03 -4.38
C SER A 217 5.84 -14.91 -5.56
N ARG A 218 6.95 -14.55 -6.22
CA ARG A 218 7.51 -15.36 -7.32
C ARG A 218 8.02 -16.72 -6.83
N GLN A 219 8.75 -16.75 -5.72
CA GLN A 219 9.22 -18.02 -5.13
C GLN A 219 8.05 -18.93 -4.72
N THR A 220 6.97 -18.34 -4.19
CA THR A 220 5.76 -19.09 -3.84
C THR A 220 5.11 -19.69 -5.09
N GLN A 221 5.08 -18.96 -6.20
CA GLN A 221 4.58 -19.45 -7.47
C GLN A 221 5.45 -20.59 -8.04
N GLU A 222 6.77 -20.43 -8.05
CA GLU A 222 7.72 -21.46 -8.50
C GLU A 222 7.62 -22.73 -7.64
N LEU A 223 7.48 -22.58 -6.31
CA LEU A 223 7.27 -23.70 -5.40
C LEU A 223 5.94 -24.42 -5.68
N THR A 224 4.89 -23.66 -5.97
CA THR A 224 3.57 -24.22 -6.32
C THR A 224 3.66 -25.03 -7.62
N GLN A 225 4.31 -24.49 -8.66
CA GLN A 225 4.55 -25.21 -9.92
C GLN A 225 5.37 -26.49 -9.71
N THR A 226 6.40 -26.43 -8.87
CA THR A 226 7.24 -27.59 -8.55
C THR A 226 6.44 -28.66 -7.82
N LYS A 227 5.57 -28.26 -6.88
CA LYS A 227 4.66 -29.16 -6.18
C LYS A 227 3.69 -29.84 -7.15
N ASP A 228 3.11 -29.09 -8.08
CA ASP A 228 2.17 -29.63 -9.07
C ASP A 228 2.87 -30.62 -10.01
N TYR A 229 4.07 -30.28 -10.49
CA TYR A 229 4.91 -31.16 -11.30
C TYR A 229 5.27 -32.46 -10.56
N LEU A 230 5.68 -32.36 -9.29
CA LEU A 230 5.97 -33.54 -8.47
C LEU A 230 4.71 -34.40 -8.29
N HIS A 231 3.55 -33.79 -8.10
CA HIS A 231 2.30 -34.52 -7.95
C HIS A 231 1.95 -35.27 -9.25
N GLU A 232 2.08 -34.62 -10.40
CA GLU A 232 1.88 -35.26 -11.71
C GLU A 232 2.86 -36.42 -11.93
N ALA A 233 4.15 -36.22 -11.64
CA ALA A 233 5.16 -37.28 -11.74
C ALA A 233 4.84 -38.47 -10.82
N LEU A 234 4.34 -38.21 -9.61
CA LEU A 234 3.96 -39.25 -8.65
C LEU A 234 2.75 -40.05 -9.16
N THR A 235 1.71 -39.38 -9.66
CA THR A 235 0.55 -40.06 -10.26
C THR A 235 0.92 -40.89 -11.50
N LYS A 236 1.86 -40.43 -12.31
CA LYS A 236 2.36 -41.17 -13.47
C LYS A 236 3.16 -42.40 -13.04
N SER A 237 3.98 -42.26 -11.99
CA SER A 237 4.71 -43.38 -11.39
C SER A 237 3.75 -44.45 -10.84
N ASP A 238 2.69 -44.03 -10.14
CA ASP A 238 1.68 -44.95 -9.61
C ASP A 238 0.95 -45.71 -10.73
N LYS A 239 0.56 -45.01 -11.81
CA LYS A 239 -0.02 -45.67 -13.00
C LYS A 239 0.94 -46.68 -13.62
N ALA A 240 2.21 -46.31 -13.81
CA ALA A 240 3.22 -47.21 -14.36
C ALA A 240 3.45 -48.45 -13.48
N ARG A 241 3.38 -48.30 -12.15
CA ARG A 241 3.45 -49.42 -11.20
C ARG A 241 2.27 -50.38 -11.38
N ILE A 242 1.05 -49.85 -11.49
CA ILE A 242 -0.15 -50.66 -11.73
C ILE A 242 -0.05 -51.42 -13.06
N ASP A 243 0.43 -50.77 -14.13
CA ASP A 243 0.57 -51.40 -15.44
C ASP A 243 1.68 -52.47 -15.45
N LEU A 244 2.79 -52.23 -14.74
CA LEU A 244 3.83 -53.25 -14.53
C LEU A 244 3.30 -54.45 -13.74
N GLU A 245 2.48 -54.23 -12.72
CA GLU A 245 1.82 -55.30 -11.98
C GLU A 245 0.91 -56.13 -12.89
N LYS A 246 0.08 -55.50 -13.72
CA LYS A 246 -0.76 -56.20 -14.71
C LYS A 246 0.11 -57.02 -15.67
N THR A 247 1.12 -56.40 -16.27
CA THR A 247 2.03 -57.07 -17.20
C THR A 247 2.73 -58.26 -16.54
N ARG A 248 3.15 -58.11 -15.27
CA ARG A 248 3.74 -59.20 -14.49
C ARG A 248 2.75 -60.35 -14.29
N THR A 249 1.48 -60.05 -13.97
CA THR A 249 0.45 -61.10 -13.82
C THR A 249 0.14 -61.80 -15.14
N GLU A 250 0.12 -61.08 -16.26
CA GLU A 250 -0.09 -61.65 -17.60
C GLU A 250 1.09 -62.54 -18.01
N LEU A 251 2.32 -62.09 -17.82
CA LEU A 251 3.54 -62.88 -18.03
C LEU A 251 3.51 -64.16 -17.19
N GLN A 252 3.10 -64.07 -15.93
CA GLN A 252 3.00 -65.23 -15.06
C GLN A 252 1.95 -66.24 -15.56
N LYS A 253 0.80 -65.78 -16.07
CA LYS A 253 -0.20 -66.64 -16.72
C LYS A 253 0.35 -67.30 -17.98
N ALA A 254 0.96 -66.51 -18.88
CA ALA A 254 1.53 -67.02 -20.12
C ALA A 254 2.65 -68.05 -19.86
N ASN A 255 3.46 -67.83 -18.83
CA ASN A 255 4.51 -68.77 -18.42
C ASN A 255 3.91 -70.09 -17.89
N LEU A 256 2.83 -70.02 -17.12
CA LEU A 256 2.08 -71.22 -16.68
C LEU A 256 1.47 -71.98 -17.88
N GLU A 257 0.89 -71.27 -18.85
CA GLU A 257 0.37 -71.88 -20.09
C GLU A 257 1.47 -72.54 -20.93
N LEU A 258 2.62 -71.87 -21.08
CA LEU A 258 3.77 -72.44 -21.77
C LEU A 258 4.28 -73.69 -21.07
N GLN A 259 4.42 -73.67 -19.74
CA GLN A 259 4.80 -74.87 -18.98
C GLN A 259 3.78 -76.01 -19.12
N ALA A 260 2.49 -75.70 -19.28
CA ALA A 260 1.48 -76.71 -19.56
C ALA A 260 1.66 -77.31 -20.96
N LYS A 261 1.87 -76.47 -21.99
CA LYS A 261 2.14 -76.91 -23.38
C LYS A 261 3.42 -77.72 -23.51
N VAL A 262 4.50 -77.32 -22.83
CA VAL A 262 5.77 -78.06 -22.82
C VAL A 262 5.54 -79.46 -22.25
N ARG A 263 4.85 -79.58 -21.10
CA ARG A 263 4.50 -80.89 -20.52
C ARG A 263 3.63 -81.73 -21.46
N GLU A 264 2.72 -81.10 -22.20
CA GLU A 264 1.91 -81.78 -23.20
C GLU A 264 2.76 -82.33 -24.35
N LEU A 265 3.68 -81.51 -24.88
CA LEU A 265 4.62 -81.91 -25.93
C LEU A 265 5.59 -82.99 -25.47
N GLU A 266 6.11 -82.91 -24.24
CA GLU A 266 6.93 -83.98 -23.64
C GLU A 266 6.16 -85.29 -23.60
N LYS A 267 4.90 -85.26 -23.17
CA LYS A 267 4.00 -86.43 -23.17
C LYS A 267 3.74 -86.96 -24.58
N TYR A 268 3.53 -86.09 -25.57
CA TYR A 268 3.44 -86.53 -26.98
C TYR A 268 4.76 -87.14 -27.47
N GLY A 269 5.90 -86.57 -27.07
CA GLY A 269 7.23 -87.09 -27.35
C GLY A 269 7.42 -88.50 -26.79
N GLU A 270 7.05 -88.74 -25.54
CA GLU A 270 7.07 -90.07 -24.90
C GLU A 270 6.16 -91.07 -25.61
N VAL A 271 4.94 -90.66 -25.98
CA VAL A 271 4.01 -91.54 -26.70
C VAL A 271 4.51 -91.87 -28.10
N THR A 272 5.12 -90.90 -28.80
CA THR A 272 5.62 -91.09 -30.17
C THR A 272 6.88 -91.94 -30.17
N THR A 273 7.83 -91.67 -29.28
CA THR A 273 9.02 -92.52 -29.11
C THR A 273 8.66 -93.92 -28.66
N GLY A 274 7.68 -94.06 -27.74
CA GLY A 274 7.13 -95.35 -27.36
C GLY A 274 6.46 -96.10 -28.51
N ARG A 275 5.75 -95.41 -29.40
CA ARG A 275 5.18 -96.00 -30.63
C ARG A 275 6.25 -96.40 -31.63
N GLU A 276 7.28 -95.60 -31.81
CA GLU A 276 8.41 -95.92 -32.71
C GLU A 276 9.18 -97.14 -32.23
N LEU A 277 9.48 -97.23 -30.93
CA LEU A 277 10.08 -98.41 -30.32
C LEU A 277 9.23 -99.66 -30.55
N LYS A 278 7.91 -99.56 -30.35
CA LYS A 278 6.99 -100.67 -30.60
C LYS A 278 6.88 -101.04 -32.09
N MET A 279 7.00 -100.06 -32.99
CA MET A 279 7.08 -100.28 -34.43
C MET A 279 8.36 -100.98 -34.85
N ILE A 280 9.48 -100.69 -34.18
CA ILE A 280 10.75 -101.39 -34.38
C ILE A 280 10.63 -102.85 -33.94
N GLU A 281 10.09 -103.10 -32.73
CA GLU A 281 9.81 -104.47 -32.24
C GLU A 281 8.91 -105.24 -33.21
N LEU A 282 7.80 -104.64 -33.64
CA LEU A 282 6.87 -105.27 -34.59
C LEU A 282 7.52 -105.54 -35.95
N LYS A 283 8.42 -104.67 -36.43
CA LYS A 283 9.18 -104.91 -37.67
C LYS A 283 10.15 -106.07 -37.52
N GLU A 284 10.79 -106.23 -36.37
CA GLU A 284 11.63 -107.39 -36.08
C GLU A 284 10.80 -108.68 -35.99
N GLU A 285 9.61 -108.65 -35.38
CA GLU A 285 8.70 -109.79 -35.36
C GLU A 285 8.20 -110.17 -36.77
N ILE A 286 7.81 -109.18 -37.59
CA ILE A 286 7.43 -109.42 -38.98
C ILE A 286 8.58 -110.01 -39.78
N LYS A 287 9.82 -109.57 -39.54
CA LYS A 287 11.02 -110.13 -40.19
C LYS A 287 11.24 -111.59 -39.80
N LYS A 288 11.15 -111.92 -38.51
CA LYS A 288 11.22 -113.31 -38.02
C LYS A 288 10.11 -114.18 -38.61
N LEU A 289 8.88 -113.69 -38.65
CA LEU A 289 7.75 -114.41 -39.24
C LEU A 289 7.94 -114.63 -40.75
N ARG A 290 8.51 -113.66 -41.48
CA ARG A 290 8.87 -113.82 -42.91
C ARG A 290 9.94 -114.89 -43.11
N GLU A 291 11.01 -114.88 -42.33
CA GLU A 291 12.05 -115.94 -42.37
C GLU A 291 11.44 -117.32 -42.05
N THR A 292 10.47 -117.37 -41.14
CA THR A 292 9.75 -118.62 -40.81
C THR A 292 8.87 -119.10 -41.99
N ILE A 293 8.17 -118.19 -42.67
CA ILE A 293 7.36 -118.50 -43.86
C ILE A 293 8.23 -118.89 -45.06
N GLU A 294 9.40 -118.28 -45.20
CA GLU A 294 10.35 -118.59 -46.28
C GLU A 294 10.97 -119.99 -46.08
N ASN A 295 11.29 -120.35 -44.83
CA ASN A 295 11.68 -121.71 -44.46
C ASN A 295 10.57 -122.75 -44.69
N LEU A 296 9.31 -122.39 -44.44
CA LEU A 296 8.15 -123.26 -44.72
C LEU A 296 7.87 -123.39 -46.23
N LYS A 297 8.08 -122.34 -47.03
CA LYS A 297 8.02 -122.42 -48.50
C LYS A 297 9.15 -123.27 -49.08
N GLY A 298 10.35 -123.22 -48.49
CA GLY A 298 11.46 -124.12 -48.83
C GLY A 298 11.13 -125.60 -48.61
N GLN A 299 10.31 -125.93 -47.62
CA GLN A 299 9.86 -127.32 -47.36
C GLN A 299 8.74 -127.80 -48.31
N SER A 300 8.02 -126.88 -48.98
CA SER A 300 6.94 -127.25 -49.92
C SER A 300 7.40 -127.52 -51.36
N ALA A 301 8.66 -127.26 -51.69
CA ALA A 301 9.23 -127.50 -53.02
C ALA A 301 9.95 -128.85 -53.19
N SER A 302 9.99 -129.72 -52.16
CA SER A 302 10.56 -131.07 -52.25
C SER A 302 9.51 -132.19 -52.41
N SER A 303 8.33 -131.86 -52.95
CA SER A 303 7.29 -132.86 -53.25
C SER A 303 6.54 -132.49 -54.53
N ARG A 304 7.24 -132.58 -55.66
CA ARG A 304 6.74 -133.09 -56.96
C ARG A 304 7.86 -133.09 -57.98
#